data_AF-A0A4Y7RVF2-F1
#
_entry.id   AF-A0A4Y7RVF2-F1
#
_cell.length_a   1.000
_cell.length_b   1.000
_cell.length_c   1.000
_cell.angle_alpha   90.00
_cell.angle_beta   90.00
_cell.angle_gamma   90.00
#
_symmetry.space_group_name_H-M   'P 1'
#
loop_
_entity.id
_entity.type
_entity.pdbx_description
1 polymer ?
#
loop_
_entity_poly.entity_id
_entity_poly.type
_entity_poly.pdbx_seq_one_letter_code
_entity_poly.pdbx_strand_id
1 'polypeptide(L)'
;MRKILILILLVFFCLGAGCAAARKVEPTPAPAPSVIPETSKVGFSPVDLNKAPDVIKNIASAISDREAATWAQVNGVNYILVSVGKNATNKVEISDVIQKVPAQDFIWIEVAGKYTSLKEGEKSSPVTVISLNLQNKTINGVGFELTKTAATGTTQTTPTPAPTTPAPVTPAPKITPAPTTENKTTPAPAKKEQTPSNGTERKTQQ
;
A
#
# COMPACT_ATOMS: atom_id res chain seq x y z
N MET A 1 -54.12 38.25 -46.32
CA MET A 1 -54.44 37.51 -45.08
C MET A 1 -53.97 36.04 -45.13
N ARG A 2 -54.42 35.22 -46.09
CA ARG A 2 -54.09 33.77 -46.18
C ARG A 2 -52.59 33.45 -46.30
N LYS A 3 -51.81 34.28 -47.00
CA LYS A 3 -50.35 34.10 -47.18
C LYS A 3 -49.53 34.40 -45.93
N ILE A 4 -50.02 35.30 -45.06
CA ILE A 4 -49.36 35.68 -43.80
C ILE A 4 -49.57 34.58 -42.75
N LEU A 5 -50.76 33.96 -42.75
CA LEU A 5 -51.10 32.88 -41.84
C LEU A 5 -50.30 31.59 -42.12
N ILE A 6 -49.99 31.31 -43.39
CA ILE A 6 -49.13 30.19 -43.79
C ILE A 6 -47.68 30.42 -43.33
N LEU A 7 -47.19 31.65 -43.40
CA LEU A 7 -45.81 31.97 -43.02
C LEU A 7 -45.60 31.86 -41.51
N ILE A 8 -46.59 32.26 -40.71
CA ILE A 8 -46.56 32.12 -39.24
C ILE A 8 -46.62 30.65 -38.82
N LEU A 9 -47.42 29.83 -39.51
CA LEU A 9 -47.55 28.40 -39.20
C LEU A 9 -46.28 27.61 -39.56
N LEU A 10 -45.54 28.06 -40.58
CA LEU A 10 -44.26 27.47 -41.00
C LEU A 10 -43.13 27.82 -40.01
N VAL A 11 -43.13 29.02 -39.44
CA VAL A 11 -42.18 29.44 -38.40
C VAL A 11 -42.36 28.65 -37.10
N PHE A 12 -43.61 28.35 -36.70
CA PHE A 12 -43.87 27.53 -35.51
C PHE A 12 -43.44 26.07 -35.68
N PHE A 13 -43.50 25.52 -36.90
CA PHE A 13 -43.08 24.14 -37.17
C PHE A 13 -41.55 23.97 -37.14
N CYS A 14 -40.78 25.02 -37.47
CA CYS A 14 -39.31 25.00 -37.41
C CYS A 14 -38.73 25.01 -35.99
N LEU A 15 -39.52 25.38 -34.98
CA LEU A 15 -39.06 25.46 -33.57
C LEU A 15 -39.24 24.15 -32.79
N GLY A 16 -39.93 23.16 -33.35
CA GLY A 16 -40.21 21.86 -32.70
C GLY A 16 -39.20 20.74 -32.98
N ALA A 17 -38.30 20.91 -33.94
CA ALA A 17 -37.23 19.95 -34.22
C ALA A 17 -36.07 20.16 -33.23
N GLY A 18 -36.36 20.00 -31.94
CA GLY A 18 -35.32 19.89 -30.92
C GLY A 18 -34.39 18.75 -31.30
N CYS A 19 -33.11 19.07 -31.46
CA CYS A 19 -32.04 18.07 -31.51
C CYS A 19 -32.21 17.16 -30.29
N ALA A 20 -32.72 15.96 -30.50
CA ALA A 20 -32.42 14.86 -29.61
C ALA A 20 -30.91 14.65 -29.74
N ALA A 21 -30.13 15.34 -28.91
CA ALA A 21 -28.75 15.01 -28.68
C ALA A 21 -28.75 13.53 -28.28
N ALA A 22 -28.38 12.66 -29.23
CA ALA A 22 -28.20 11.25 -28.98
C ALA A 22 -27.20 11.18 -27.84
N ARG A 23 -27.70 10.86 -26.63
CA ARG A 23 -26.86 10.64 -25.47
C ARG A 23 -25.93 9.50 -25.85
N LYS A 24 -24.70 9.87 -26.22
CA LYS A 24 -23.60 8.94 -26.37
C LYS A 24 -23.51 8.26 -25.02
N VAL A 25 -23.88 6.98 -24.96
CA VAL A 25 -23.69 6.17 -23.76
C VAL A 25 -22.21 6.28 -23.45
N GLU A 26 -21.92 6.90 -22.31
CA GLU A 26 -20.55 7.03 -21.84
C GLU A 26 -19.99 5.61 -21.72
N PRO A 27 -18.86 5.29 -22.40
CA PRO A 27 -18.28 3.96 -22.30
C PRO A 27 -18.02 3.71 -20.82
N THR A 28 -18.63 2.65 -20.27
CA THR A 28 -18.32 2.18 -18.92
C THR A 28 -16.79 2.10 -18.82
N PRO A 29 -16.15 2.82 -17.88
CA PRO A 29 -14.71 2.76 -17.73
C PRO A 29 -14.30 1.30 -17.59
N ALA A 30 -13.50 0.81 -18.54
CA ALA A 30 -12.96 -0.53 -18.43
C ALA A 30 -12.24 -0.62 -17.08
N PRO A 31 -12.47 -1.66 -16.26
CA PRO A 31 -11.80 -1.77 -14.97
C PRO A 31 -10.30 -1.71 -15.19
N ALA A 32 -9.64 -0.78 -14.50
CA ALA A 32 -8.18 -0.65 -14.57
C ALA A 32 -7.56 -2.01 -14.18
N PRO A 33 -6.57 -2.52 -14.93
CA PRO A 33 -5.91 -3.76 -14.56
C PRO A 33 -5.28 -3.59 -13.18
N SER A 34 -5.78 -4.36 -12.20
CA SER A 34 -5.20 -4.42 -10.86
C SER A 34 -3.90 -5.20 -10.94
N VAL A 35 -2.78 -4.49 -11.08
CA VAL A 35 -1.45 -5.09 -11.00
C VAL A 35 -1.18 -5.38 -9.53
N ILE A 36 -1.43 -6.63 -9.11
CA ILE A 36 -1.02 -7.10 -7.79
C ILE A 36 0.51 -7.16 -7.81
N PRO A 37 1.22 -6.40 -6.95
CA PRO A 37 2.68 -6.41 -6.95
C PRO A 37 3.19 -7.81 -6.60
N GLU A 38 4.08 -8.35 -7.44
CA GLU A 38 4.77 -9.59 -7.10
C GLU A 38 5.77 -9.31 -5.97
N THR A 39 5.76 -10.16 -4.94
CA THR A 39 6.69 -10.07 -3.81
C THR A 39 7.50 -11.33 -3.66
N SER A 40 8.81 -11.22 -3.47
CA SER A 40 9.71 -12.36 -3.29
C SER A 40 10.79 -12.07 -2.24
N LYS A 41 11.26 -13.11 -1.53
CA LYS A 41 12.35 -12.98 -0.57
C LYS A 41 13.69 -12.94 -1.30
N VAL A 42 14.53 -11.97 -0.95
CA VAL A 42 15.88 -11.81 -1.50
C VAL A 42 16.89 -12.32 -0.48
N GLY A 43 17.77 -13.21 -0.91
CA GLY A 43 18.91 -13.63 -0.10
C GLY A 43 19.93 -12.50 0.04
N PHE A 44 20.58 -12.41 1.19
CA PHE A 44 21.66 -11.43 1.42
C PHE A 44 22.79 -12.04 2.24
N SER A 45 23.93 -11.38 2.26
CA SER A 45 25.10 -11.80 3.03
C SER A 45 25.76 -10.62 3.75
N PRO A 46 26.21 -10.78 4.99
CA PRO A 46 26.97 -9.74 5.68
C PRO A 46 28.29 -9.48 4.96
N VAL A 47 28.70 -8.21 4.91
CA VAL A 47 29.92 -7.77 4.25
C VAL A 47 30.89 -7.25 5.30
N ASP A 48 32.09 -7.81 5.32
CA ASP A 48 33.21 -7.24 6.06
C ASP A 48 33.64 -5.93 5.38
N LEU A 49 33.44 -4.81 6.08
CA LEU A 49 33.71 -3.48 5.55
C LEU A 49 35.17 -3.31 5.11
N ASN A 50 36.12 -4.03 5.73
CA ASN A 50 37.53 -3.97 5.34
C ASN A 50 37.78 -4.56 3.95
N LYS A 51 36.93 -5.51 3.52
CA LYS A 51 37.01 -6.19 2.22
C LYS A 51 36.04 -5.61 1.18
N ALA A 52 35.21 -4.65 1.57
CA ALA A 52 34.27 -4.01 0.66
C ALA A 52 34.98 -3.11 -0.39
N PRO A 53 34.34 -2.82 -1.53
CA PRO A 53 34.85 -1.82 -2.47
C PRO A 53 35.04 -0.45 -1.82
N ASP A 54 36.00 0.34 -2.28
CA ASP A 54 36.33 1.64 -1.66
C ASP A 54 35.17 2.63 -1.69
N VAL A 55 34.33 2.58 -2.73
CA VAL A 55 33.08 3.37 -2.79
C VAL A 55 32.16 3.04 -1.60
N ILE A 56 32.01 1.76 -1.24
CA ILE A 56 31.18 1.32 -0.11
C ILE A 56 31.81 1.76 1.22
N LYS A 57 33.13 1.65 1.36
CA LYS A 57 33.86 2.16 2.54
C LYS A 57 33.67 3.67 2.72
N ASN A 58 33.73 4.43 1.63
CA ASN A 58 33.55 5.88 1.65
C ASN A 58 32.13 6.26 2.06
N ILE A 59 31.11 5.59 1.50
CA ILE A 59 29.71 5.81 1.91
C ILE A 59 29.53 5.45 3.39
N ALA A 60 30.04 4.30 3.83
CA ALA A 60 29.96 3.87 5.22
C ALA A 60 30.58 4.92 6.17
N SER A 61 31.79 5.41 5.84
CA SER A 61 32.45 6.48 6.59
C SER A 61 31.59 7.74 6.65
N ALA A 62 31.04 8.17 5.51
CA ALA A 62 30.22 9.38 5.40
C ALA A 62 28.89 9.34 6.16
N ILE A 63 28.37 8.15 6.49
CA ILE A 63 27.15 7.98 7.29
C ILE A 63 27.41 7.53 8.73
N SER A 64 28.65 7.14 9.08
CA SER A 64 28.99 6.49 10.34
C SER A 64 28.73 7.32 11.60
N ASP A 65 28.60 8.63 11.48
CA ASP A 65 28.44 9.56 12.59
C ASP A 65 26.98 9.79 13.01
N ARG A 66 26.01 9.31 12.22
CA ARG A 66 24.58 9.53 12.44
C ARG A 66 23.76 8.27 12.13
N GLU A 67 22.53 8.24 12.64
CA GLU A 67 21.56 7.22 12.25
C GLU A 67 21.14 7.46 10.79
N ALA A 68 21.42 6.49 9.92
CA ALA A 68 21.13 6.60 8.49
C ALA A 68 21.03 5.22 7.85
N ALA A 69 20.20 5.09 6.82
CA ALA A 69 20.14 3.92 5.97
C ALA A 69 20.25 4.35 4.52
N THR A 70 21.01 3.59 3.72
CA THR A 70 21.21 3.88 2.31
C THR A 70 21.52 2.59 1.54
N TRP A 71 21.51 2.70 0.23
CA TRP A 71 21.85 1.62 -0.68
C TRP A 71 22.74 2.13 -1.81
N ALA A 72 23.55 1.25 -2.38
CA ALA A 72 24.38 1.56 -3.53
C ALA A 72 24.62 0.31 -4.37
N GLN A 73 24.71 0.48 -5.69
CA GLN A 73 25.16 -0.57 -6.59
C GLN A 73 26.60 -0.30 -7.03
N VAL A 74 27.49 -1.27 -6.83
CA VAL A 74 28.89 -1.19 -7.24
C VAL A 74 29.25 -2.48 -7.96
N ASN A 75 29.75 -2.38 -9.20
CA ASN A 75 30.14 -3.53 -10.03
C ASN A 75 29.04 -4.60 -10.16
N GLY A 76 27.78 -4.18 -10.31
CA GLY A 76 26.62 -5.07 -10.43
C GLY A 76 26.12 -5.65 -9.09
N VAL A 77 26.84 -5.46 -7.99
CA VAL A 77 26.44 -5.92 -6.65
C VAL A 77 25.69 -4.80 -5.93
N ASN A 78 24.50 -5.13 -5.42
CA ASN A 78 23.69 -4.21 -4.63
C ASN A 78 24.07 -4.34 -3.14
N TYR A 79 24.42 -3.23 -2.51
CA TYR A 79 24.77 -3.14 -1.10
C TYR A 79 23.74 -2.33 -0.35
N ILE A 80 23.39 -2.80 0.85
CA ILE A 80 22.62 -2.04 1.83
C ILE A 80 23.56 -1.67 2.98
N LEU A 81 23.49 -0.40 3.40
CA LEU A 81 24.28 0.12 4.50
C LEU A 81 23.32 0.75 5.52
N VAL A 82 23.46 0.35 6.77
CA VAL A 82 22.70 0.94 7.88
C VAL A 82 23.66 1.35 8.98
N SER A 83 23.63 2.62 9.34
CA SER A 83 24.39 3.18 10.46
C SER A 83 23.52 3.42 11.67
N VAL A 84 24.08 3.08 12.83
CA VAL A 84 23.56 3.38 14.16
C VAL A 84 24.11 4.70 14.72
N GLY A 85 25.12 5.29 14.07
CA GLY A 85 25.88 6.43 14.58
C GLY A 85 27.00 6.05 15.55
N LYS A 86 28.06 6.87 15.59
CA LYS A 86 29.33 6.60 16.31
C LYS A 86 29.23 6.37 17.82
N ASN A 87 28.15 6.84 18.46
CA ASN A 87 27.97 6.77 19.91
C ASN A 87 26.83 5.82 20.31
N ALA A 88 26.30 5.02 19.39
CA ALA A 88 25.20 4.12 19.70
C ALA A 88 25.67 2.86 20.44
N THR A 89 24.88 2.47 21.44
CA THR A 89 25.04 1.22 22.20
C THR A 89 24.33 0.03 21.53
N ASN A 90 23.78 0.25 20.34
CA ASN A 90 23.02 -0.72 19.59
C ASN A 90 23.76 -1.08 18.30
N LYS A 91 23.48 -2.26 17.77
CA LYS A 91 23.79 -2.69 16.41
C LYS A 91 22.49 -2.90 15.63
N VAL A 92 22.61 -2.97 14.31
CA VAL A 92 21.48 -3.32 13.44
C VAL A 92 21.62 -4.76 12.98
N GLU A 93 20.58 -5.54 13.22
CA GLU A 93 20.40 -6.87 12.65
C GLU A 93 19.35 -6.80 11.54
N ILE A 94 19.77 -7.03 10.30
CA ILE A 94 18.84 -7.16 9.17
C ILE A 94 18.26 -8.56 9.20
N SER A 95 16.94 -8.67 9.26
CA SER A 95 16.23 -9.95 9.34
C SER A 95 15.74 -10.41 7.98
N ASP A 96 15.21 -9.49 7.17
CA ASP A 96 14.59 -9.79 5.91
C ASP A 96 14.86 -8.72 4.86
N VAL A 97 14.91 -9.18 3.61
CA VAL A 97 14.95 -8.32 2.43
C VAL A 97 13.91 -8.87 1.46
N ILE A 98 12.94 -8.04 1.11
CA ILE A 98 11.81 -8.39 0.24
C ILE A 98 11.91 -7.57 -1.03
N GLN A 99 11.89 -8.24 -2.18
CA GLN A 99 11.69 -7.59 -3.46
C GLN A 99 10.19 -7.44 -3.73
N LYS A 100 9.78 -6.25 -4.15
CA LYS A 100 8.44 -5.94 -4.68
C LYS A 100 8.58 -5.46 -6.12
N VAL A 101 7.66 -5.87 -6.98
CA VAL A 101 7.59 -5.46 -8.39
C VAL A 101 6.26 -4.74 -8.62
N PRO A 102 6.16 -3.43 -8.31
CA PRO A 102 4.91 -2.68 -8.44
C PRO A 102 4.51 -2.40 -9.90
N ALA A 103 5.48 -2.44 -10.82
CA ALA A 103 5.29 -2.29 -12.26
C ALA A 103 6.34 -3.09 -13.00
N GLN A 104 6.12 -3.32 -14.30
CA GLN A 104 7.10 -3.99 -15.15
C GLN A 104 8.46 -3.27 -15.09
N ASP A 105 9.53 -4.06 -14.94
CA ASP A 105 10.92 -3.58 -14.84
C ASP A 105 11.21 -2.60 -13.68
N PHE A 106 10.32 -2.54 -12.68
CA PHE A 106 10.53 -1.76 -11.48
C PHE A 106 10.78 -2.68 -10.28
N ILE A 107 12.00 -2.64 -9.75
CA ILE A 107 12.39 -3.42 -8.57
C ILE A 107 12.48 -2.47 -7.37
N TRP A 108 11.57 -2.67 -6.42
CA TRP A 108 11.60 -2.05 -5.10
C TRP A 108 12.10 -3.06 -4.08
N ILE A 109 13.08 -2.69 -3.26
CA ILE A 109 13.55 -3.53 -2.15
C ILE A 109 13.04 -2.96 -0.83
N GLU A 110 12.45 -3.79 0.00
CA GLU A 110 12.10 -3.47 1.38
C GLU A 110 13.05 -4.22 2.31
N VAL A 111 13.78 -3.47 3.14
CA VAL A 111 14.75 -4.01 4.08
C VAL A 111 14.16 -3.88 5.49
N ALA A 112 13.93 -5.02 6.13
CA ALA A 112 13.47 -5.08 7.51
C ALA A 112 14.63 -5.42 8.44
N GLY A 113 14.72 -4.67 9.54
CA GLY A 113 15.74 -4.89 10.54
C GLY A 113 15.33 -4.35 11.91
N LYS A 114 16.19 -4.63 12.89
CA LYS A 114 16.00 -4.19 14.27
C LYS A 114 17.28 -3.67 14.88
N TYR A 115 17.16 -2.67 15.72
CA TYR A 115 18.23 -2.25 16.61
C TYR A 115 18.26 -3.18 17.82
N THR A 116 19.39 -3.86 18.02
CA THR A 116 19.65 -4.73 19.17
C THR A 116 20.78 -4.18 19.99
N SER A 117 20.72 -4.33 21.32
CA SER A 117 21.83 -3.92 22.18
C SER A 117 23.05 -4.79 21.93
N LEU A 118 24.23 -4.18 22.04
CA LEU A 118 25.50 -4.90 21.95
C LEU A 118 25.63 -5.85 23.15
N LYS A 119 26.15 -7.05 22.91
CA LYS A 119 26.54 -7.94 24.00
C LYS A 119 27.81 -7.43 24.66
N GLU A 120 27.99 -7.71 25.94
CA GLU A 120 29.19 -7.34 26.67
C GLU A 120 30.44 -7.93 25.98
N GLY A 121 31.44 -7.08 25.71
CA GLY A 121 32.66 -7.45 24.98
C GLY A 121 32.54 -7.44 23.45
N GLU A 122 31.36 -7.18 22.87
CA GLU A 122 31.17 -7.07 21.42
C GLU A 122 31.61 -5.69 20.92
N LYS A 123 32.58 -5.65 20.00
CA LYS A 123 32.95 -4.40 19.30
C LYS A 123 31.85 -4.06 18.30
N SER A 124 31.20 -2.91 18.51
CA SER A 124 30.23 -2.37 17.56
C SER A 124 30.94 -1.71 16.39
N SER A 125 30.57 -2.11 15.18
CA SER A 125 30.77 -1.24 14.01
C SER A 125 29.59 -0.27 13.95
N PRO A 126 29.83 1.04 13.76
CA PRO A 126 28.74 2.00 13.61
C PRO A 126 27.93 1.78 12.32
N VAL A 127 28.41 0.95 11.39
CA VAL A 127 27.74 0.63 10.13
C VAL A 127 27.69 -0.88 9.91
N THR A 128 26.49 -1.39 9.69
CA THR A 128 26.21 -2.74 9.18
C THR A 128 26.10 -2.68 7.66
N VAL A 129 26.78 -3.58 6.96
CA VAL A 129 26.71 -3.69 5.49
C VAL A 129 26.32 -5.11 5.10
N ILE A 130 25.37 -5.22 4.16
CA ILE A 130 25.01 -6.48 3.51
C ILE A 130 25.07 -6.33 1.99
N SER A 131 25.34 -7.43 1.28
CA SER A 131 25.18 -7.53 -0.16
C SER A 131 23.93 -8.34 -0.49
N LEU A 132 23.21 -7.95 -1.54
CA LEU A 132 22.00 -8.61 -1.99
C LEU A 132 22.31 -9.58 -3.13
N ASN A 133 21.70 -10.77 -3.07
CA ASN A 133 21.75 -11.75 -4.15
C ASN A 133 20.67 -11.46 -5.19
N LEU A 134 20.88 -10.41 -5.97
CA LEU A 134 20.04 -10.02 -7.09
C LEU A 134 20.89 -10.13 -8.36
N GLN A 135 20.62 -11.12 -9.19
CA GLN A 135 21.40 -11.47 -10.39
C GLN A 135 21.51 -10.31 -11.40
N ASN A 136 22.47 -9.40 -11.20
CA ASN A 136 22.71 -8.20 -12.02
C ASN A 136 21.45 -7.34 -12.29
N LYS A 137 20.49 -7.36 -11.36
CA LYS A 137 19.30 -6.52 -11.45
C LYS A 137 19.58 -5.15 -10.85
N THR A 138 19.20 -4.12 -11.57
CA THR A 138 19.21 -2.73 -11.07
C THR A 138 18.00 -2.54 -10.16
N ILE A 139 18.24 -2.00 -8.96
CA ILE A 139 17.18 -1.63 -8.03
C ILE A 139 16.73 -0.20 -8.37
N ASN A 140 15.42 0.06 -8.33
CA ASN A 140 14.87 1.38 -8.61
C ASN A 140 14.60 2.17 -7.33
N GLY A 141 14.36 1.48 -6.20
CA GLY A 141 14.14 2.11 -4.91
C GLY A 141 14.32 1.13 -3.76
N VAL A 142 14.62 1.68 -2.58
CA VAL A 142 14.76 0.92 -1.35
C VAL A 142 13.99 1.59 -0.22
N GLY A 143 13.12 0.83 0.44
CA GLY A 143 12.46 1.20 1.69
C GLY A 143 13.14 0.52 2.88
N PHE A 144 13.21 1.23 4.00
CA PHE A 144 13.81 0.74 5.23
C PHE A 144 12.78 0.72 6.35
N GLU A 145 12.62 -0.44 6.98
CA GLU A 145 11.81 -0.62 8.17
C GLU A 145 12.71 -1.09 9.31
N LEU A 146 13.19 -0.14 10.12
CA LEU A 146 14.11 -0.39 11.21
C LEU A 146 13.42 -0.14 12.55
N THR A 147 13.19 -1.22 13.30
CA THR A 147 12.47 -1.15 14.57
C THR A 147 13.43 -1.04 15.75
N LYS A 148 13.16 -0.12 16.68
CA LYS A 148 13.91 -0.02 17.94
C LYS A 148 13.23 -0.93 18.96
N THR A 149 13.97 -1.92 19.48
CA THR A 149 13.47 -2.70 20.61
C THR A 149 13.43 -1.76 21.82
N ALA A 150 12.24 -1.42 22.31
CA ALA A 150 12.11 -0.62 23.52
C ALA A 150 12.77 -1.39 24.66
N ALA A 151 13.67 -0.73 25.40
CA ALA A 151 14.16 -1.26 26.65
C ALA A 151 12.95 -1.56 27.55
N THR A 152 12.88 -2.77 28.10
CA THR A 152 11.88 -3.18 29.09
C THR A 152 11.88 -2.17 30.23
N GLY A 153 10.91 -1.25 30.23
CA GLY A 153 10.82 -0.17 31.22
C GLY A 153 10.25 1.17 30.73
N THR A 154 10.04 1.37 29.43
CA THR A 154 9.30 2.56 28.96
C THR A 154 7.92 2.17 28.49
N THR A 155 6.93 2.40 29.35
CA THR A 155 5.52 2.50 28.93
C THR A 155 5.44 3.62 27.90
N GLN A 156 5.34 3.25 26.64
CA GLN A 156 4.94 4.16 25.57
C GLN A 156 3.51 4.58 25.89
N THR A 157 3.33 5.81 26.38
CA THR A 157 2.01 6.42 26.46
C THR A 157 1.58 6.71 25.03
N THR A 158 0.81 5.79 24.45
CA THR A 158 -0.07 6.13 23.32
C THR A 158 -0.88 7.35 23.75
N PRO A 159 -0.87 8.47 23.02
CA PRO A 159 -1.77 9.57 23.32
C PRO A 159 -3.19 9.04 23.22
N THR A 160 -3.88 8.97 24.36
CA THR A 160 -5.32 8.77 24.42
C THR A 160 -5.97 9.85 23.55
N PRO A 161 -6.82 9.48 22.57
CA PRO A 161 -7.61 10.46 21.85
C PRO A 161 -8.38 11.32 22.85
N ALA A 162 -8.24 12.63 22.76
CA ALA A 162 -9.05 13.55 23.55
C ALA A 162 -10.53 13.21 23.36
N PRO A 163 -11.34 13.12 24.43
CA PRO A 163 -12.77 12.88 24.28
C PRO A 163 -13.37 14.00 23.43
N THR A 164 -13.87 13.63 22.25
CA THR A 164 -14.63 14.52 21.39
C THR A 164 -15.88 14.94 22.15
N THR A 165 -15.92 16.20 22.56
CA THR A 165 -17.13 16.82 23.10
C THR A 165 -18.18 16.84 21.97
N PRO A 166 -19.38 16.26 22.16
CA PRO A 166 -20.43 16.34 21.16
C PRO A 166 -20.78 17.79 20.87
N ALA A 167 -20.77 18.17 19.60
CA ALA A 167 -21.25 19.48 19.17
C ALA A 167 -22.72 19.68 19.58
N PRO A 168 -23.16 20.89 19.97
CA PRO A 168 -24.55 21.15 20.31
C PRO A 168 -25.44 20.88 19.09
N VAL A 169 -26.37 19.95 19.23
CA VAL A 169 -27.43 19.71 18.23
C VAL A 169 -28.40 20.88 18.24
N THR A 170 -28.41 21.64 17.14
CA THR A 170 -29.44 22.63 16.85
C THR A 170 -30.80 21.92 16.76
N PRO A 171 -31.84 22.35 17.50
CA PRO A 171 -33.15 21.73 17.42
C PRO A 171 -33.77 21.89 16.02
N ALA A 172 -34.19 20.78 15.43
CA ALA A 172 -34.97 20.78 14.19
C ALA A 172 -36.36 21.40 14.42
N PRO A 173 -36.92 22.14 13.45
CA PRO A 173 -38.24 22.75 13.58
C PRO A 173 -39.36 21.70 13.67
N LYS A 174 -40.34 22.00 14.53
CA LYS A 174 -41.51 21.20 14.85
C LYS A 174 -42.36 20.93 13.59
N ILE A 175 -42.38 19.69 13.14
CA ILE A 175 -43.26 19.24 12.05
C ILE A 175 -44.65 18.98 12.61
N THR A 176 -45.66 19.63 12.03
CA THR A 176 -47.09 19.45 12.33
C THR A 176 -47.57 18.14 11.70
N PRO A 177 -48.26 17.24 12.42
CA PRO A 177 -48.66 15.96 11.87
C PRO A 177 -49.93 16.07 11.00
N ALA A 178 -49.89 15.41 9.85
CA ALA A 178 -51.05 15.08 9.01
C ALA A 178 -51.05 13.57 8.74
N PRO A 179 -52.22 12.96 8.44
CA PRO A 179 -52.66 11.74 9.12
C PRO A 179 -52.19 10.43 8.50
N THR A 180 -52.17 9.42 9.38
CA THR A 180 -51.93 7.99 9.20
C THR A 180 -52.74 7.37 8.05
N THR A 181 -52.04 6.68 7.15
CA THR A 181 -52.61 5.54 6.42
C THR A 181 -51.84 4.28 6.78
N GLU A 182 -52.60 3.41 7.43
CA GLU A 182 -52.31 2.07 7.89
C GLU A 182 -52.12 1.13 6.69
N ASN A 183 -51.00 0.39 6.63
CA ASN A 183 -51.04 -0.91 5.97
C ASN A 183 -50.02 -1.92 6.53
N LYS A 184 -50.57 -2.79 7.37
CA LYS A 184 -50.31 -4.23 7.58
C LYS A 184 -49.54 -4.89 6.41
N THR A 185 -48.49 -5.70 6.63
CA THR A 185 -48.52 -7.19 6.67
C THR A 185 -47.05 -7.67 6.82
N THR A 186 -46.63 -8.24 7.96
CA THR A 186 -46.46 -9.69 8.31
C THR A 186 -45.30 -10.43 7.59
N PRO A 187 -44.50 -11.31 8.29
CA PRO A 187 -43.11 -11.65 7.92
C PRO A 187 -42.85 -13.09 7.41
N ALA A 188 -41.59 -13.30 6.98
CA ALA A 188 -40.81 -14.56 6.85
C ALA A 188 -41.12 -15.48 5.64
N PRO A 189 -40.26 -16.47 5.23
CA PRO A 189 -39.20 -17.15 5.99
C PRO A 189 -37.87 -17.50 5.24
N ALA A 190 -36.91 -18.00 6.02
CA ALA A 190 -35.62 -18.57 5.62
C ALA A 190 -35.71 -19.95 4.93
N LYS A 191 -34.72 -20.33 4.09
CA LYS A 191 -34.34 -21.75 3.88
C LYS A 191 -32.94 -21.99 3.26
N LYS A 192 -32.14 -22.73 4.05
CA LYS A 192 -31.17 -23.84 3.79
C LYS A 192 -30.13 -23.82 2.66
N GLU A 193 -28.86 -23.88 3.08
CA GLU A 193 -27.95 -25.06 3.08
C GLU A 193 -28.02 -26.05 1.91
N GLN A 194 -26.89 -26.23 1.20
CA GLN A 194 -26.62 -27.41 0.39
C GLN A 194 -25.11 -27.73 0.31
N THR A 195 -24.74 -28.88 0.88
CA THR A 195 -23.48 -29.62 0.75
C THR A 195 -23.36 -30.28 -0.63
N PRO A 196 -22.14 -30.51 -1.17
CA PRO A 196 -21.92 -31.57 -2.15
C PRO A 196 -21.33 -32.82 -1.49
N SER A 197 -22.05 -33.93 -1.69
CA SER A 197 -21.70 -35.31 -1.34
C SER A 197 -21.01 -35.99 -2.53
N ASN A 198 -19.96 -36.75 -2.21
CA ASN A 198 -19.40 -37.99 -2.78
C ASN A 198 -19.78 -38.49 -4.20
N GLY A 199 -18.77 -39.10 -4.83
CA GLY A 199 -18.93 -40.27 -5.71
C GLY A 199 -17.89 -40.29 -6.84
N THR A 200 -16.77 -41.03 -6.79
CA THR A 200 -16.66 -42.50 -7.02
C THR A 200 -17.01 -42.80 -8.50
N GLU A 201 -16.18 -43.39 -9.38
CA GLU A 201 -15.41 -44.64 -9.26
C GLU A 201 -14.62 -44.94 -10.56
N ARG A 202 -13.51 -45.69 -10.40
CA ARG A 202 -12.98 -46.80 -11.25
C ARG A 202 -12.57 -46.59 -12.73
N LYS A 203 -11.28 -46.86 -13.06
CA LYS A 203 -10.68 -48.15 -13.51
C LYS A 203 -10.89 -48.34 -15.03
N THR A 204 -9.88 -48.53 -15.88
CA THR A 204 -9.10 -49.77 -16.07
C THR A 204 -8.17 -49.59 -17.29
N GLN A 205 -6.97 -50.16 -17.22
CA GLN A 205 -6.06 -50.68 -18.26
C GLN A 205 -6.12 -50.13 -19.70
N GLN A 206 -4.96 -49.69 -20.21
CA GLN A 206 -4.10 -50.50 -21.09
C GLN A 206 -2.65 -50.00 -20.99
#